data_AF-A0A7L5YUS0-F1
#
_entry.id   AF-A0A7L5YUS0-F1
#
_cell.length_a   1.000
_cell.length_b   1.000
_cell.length_c   1.000
_cell.angle_alpha   90.00
_cell.angle_beta   90.00
_cell.angle_gamma   90.00
#
_symmetry.space_group_name_H-M   'P 1'
#
loop_
_entity.id
_entity.type
_entity.pdbx_description
1 polymer ?
#
loop_
_entity_poly.entity_id
_entity_poly.type
_entity_poly.pdbx_seq_one_letter_code
_entity_poly.pdbx_strand_id
1 'polypeptide(L)'
;MSSTQAYGVWVAQGQRQRIGRVQQGNLISGNAQVGVRLYGPATTDNVVQANLIGPASRRDDFVGGTQNVGVEIADGASHNVVGGDTPSAATSPGNTLRYNQQHGIVVADDQSRDNWLGAISCSTYRPCDRPGQRWRNAERPG
;
A
#
# COMPACT_ATOMS: atom_id res chain seq x y z
N MET A 1 5.34 -22.77 -15.29
CA MET A 1 4.06 -22.04 -15.36
C MET A 1 4.27 -20.73 -14.63
N SER A 2 4.47 -19.61 -15.35
CA SER A 2 4.63 -18.30 -14.75
C SER A 2 3.24 -17.76 -14.40
N SER A 3 2.92 -17.70 -13.11
CA SER A 3 1.70 -17.07 -12.63
C SER A 3 1.85 -15.55 -12.77
N THR A 4 1.20 -14.95 -13.76
CA THR A 4 1.16 -13.49 -13.95
C THR A 4 0.07 -12.84 -13.09
N GLN A 5 0.09 -13.09 -11.78
CA GLN A 5 -0.89 -12.48 -10.89
C GLN A 5 -0.65 -10.97 -10.84
N ALA A 6 -1.62 -10.19 -11.32
CA ALA A 6 -1.51 -8.73 -11.42
C ALA A 6 -1.53 -8.04 -10.05
N TYR A 7 -2.36 -8.55 -9.14
CA TYR A 7 -2.62 -7.98 -7.81
C TYR A 7 -2.44 -9.02 -6.71
N GLY A 8 -1.79 -8.63 -5.61
CA GLY A 8 -1.64 -9.51 -4.45
C GLY A 8 -2.92 -9.57 -3.61
N VAL A 9 -3.37 -8.38 -3.19
CA VAL A 9 -4.64 -8.21 -2.48
C VAL A 9 -5.47 -7.16 -3.21
N TRP A 10 -6.71 -7.51 -3.56
CA TRP A 10 -7.65 -6.59 -4.19
C TRP A 10 -8.91 -6.47 -3.33
N VAL A 11 -9.15 -5.27 -2.82
CA VAL A 11 -10.39 -4.91 -2.11
C VAL A 11 -11.23 -4.05 -3.05
N ALA A 12 -12.35 -4.61 -3.51
CA ALA A 12 -13.29 -3.95 -4.39
C ALA A 12 -14.64 -3.78 -3.70
N GLN A 13 -15.14 -2.54 -3.63
CA GLN A 13 -16.43 -2.20 -2.99
C GLN A 13 -16.56 -2.73 -1.54
N GLY A 14 -15.45 -2.84 -0.81
CA GLY A 14 -15.37 -3.53 0.47
C GLY A 14 -15.13 -2.57 1.64
N GLN A 15 -15.83 -2.78 2.75
CA GLN A 15 -15.70 -1.93 3.94
C GLN A 15 -15.06 -2.66 5.11
N ARG A 16 -14.29 -1.93 5.93
CA ARG A 16 -13.78 -2.40 7.23
C ARG A 16 -12.90 -3.65 7.18
N GLN A 17 -12.21 -3.88 6.07
CA GLN A 17 -11.25 -4.96 5.95
C GLN A 17 -9.92 -4.61 6.61
N ARG A 18 -9.28 -5.60 7.23
CA ARG A 18 -7.95 -5.47 7.82
C ARG A 18 -6.95 -6.33 7.06
N ILE A 19 -6.06 -5.68 6.33
CA ILE A 19 -4.93 -6.30 5.65
C ILE A 19 -3.70 -6.13 6.53
N GLY A 20 -3.35 -7.21 7.24
CA GLY A 20 -2.22 -7.27 8.17
C GLY A 20 -2.55 -6.76 9.58
N ARG A 21 -1.73 -7.20 10.53
CA ARG A 21 -1.79 -6.80 11.94
C ARG A 21 -0.38 -6.70 12.51
N VAL A 22 -0.22 -5.92 13.56
CA VAL A 22 1.06 -5.80 14.30
C VAL A 22 1.55 -7.20 14.66
N GLN A 23 2.82 -7.50 14.35
CA GLN A 23 3.46 -8.81 14.51
C GLN A 23 2.90 -9.98 13.65
N GLN A 24 1.86 -9.74 12.85
CA GLN A 24 1.22 -10.72 11.96
C GLN A 24 0.97 -10.08 10.57
N GLY A 25 1.96 -9.33 10.11
CA GLY A 25 1.94 -8.71 8.79
C GLY A 25 1.99 -9.75 7.68
N ASN A 26 1.37 -9.45 6.54
CA ASN A 26 1.49 -10.31 5.37
C ASN A 26 2.77 -9.98 4.58
N LEU A 27 3.34 -11.00 3.95
CA LEU A 27 4.26 -10.82 2.83
C LEU A 27 3.46 -10.81 1.53
N ILE A 28 3.44 -9.66 0.85
CA ILE A 28 2.72 -9.45 -0.41
C ILE A 28 3.77 -9.19 -1.49
N SER A 29 4.15 -10.26 -2.20
CA SER A 29 5.27 -10.27 -3.13
C SER A 29 4.96 -11.08 -4.39
N GLY A 30 5.74 -10.87 -5.46
CA GLY A 30 5.62 -11.64 -6.70
C GLY A 30 4.45 -11.20 -7.60
N ASN A 31 3.84 -10.03 -7.33
CA ASN A 31 2.78 -9.49 -8.18
C ASN A 31 3.37 -8.76 -9.39
N ALA A 32 2.67 -8.83 -10.52
CA ALA A 32 3.12 -8.24 -11.77
C ALA A 32 2.83 -6.73 -11.88
N GLN A 33 1.87 -6.19 -11.11
CA GLN A 33 1.49 -4.77 -11.17
C GLN A 33 1.40 -4.11 -9.80
N VAL A 34 0.44 -4.50 -8.95
CA VAL A 34 0.19 -3.85 -7.65
C VAL A 34 0.23 -4.86 -6.51
N GLY A 35 0.84 -4.50 -5.38
CA GLY A 35 0.78 -5.32 -4.16
C GLY A 35 -0.63 -5.36 -3.57
N VAL A 36 -1.13 -4.20 -3.14
CA VAL A 36 -2.47 -4.03 -2.55
C VAL A 36 -3.25 -2.98 -3.33
N ARG A 37 -4.46 -3.30 -3.77
CA ARG A 37 -5.35 -2.38 -4.47
C ARG A 37 -6.65 -2.16 -3.69
N LEU A 38 -6.93 -0.92 -3.33
CA LEU A 38 -8.21 -0.46 -2.76
C LEU A 38 -8.98 0.25 -3.87
N TYR A 39 -10.13 -0.31 -4.27
CA TYR A 39 -10.81 0.10 -5.50
C TYR A 39 -12.32 0.27 -5.31
N GLY A 40 -12.87 1.38 -5.77
CA GLY A 40 -14.31 1.62 -5.88
C GLY A 40 -14.88 2.49 -4.76
N PRO A 41 -16.00 3.19 -5.01
CA PRO A 41 -16.55 4.20 -4.10
C PRO A 41 -17.03 3.64 -2.76
N ALA A 42 -17.41 2.36 -2.69
CA ALA A 42 -17.77 1.73 -1.42
C ALA A 42 -16.56 1.18 -0.64
N THR A 43 -15.34 1.34 -1.14
CA THR A 43 -14.12 0.88 -0.46
C THR A 43 -13.69 1.88 0.60
N THR A 44 -14.22 1.69 1.82
CA THR A 44 -14.03 2.62 2.94
C THR A 44 -13.64 1.95 4.24
N ASP A 45 -13.00 2.70 5.13
CA ASP A 45 -12.62 2.27 6.48
C ASP A 45 -11.75 1.00 6.51
N ASN A 46 -11.02 0.70 5.42
CA ASN A 46 -10.10 -0.43 5.39
C ASN A 46 -8.76 -0.04 6.00
N VAL A 47 -8.10 -0.99 6.64
CA VAL A 47 -6.79 -0.79 7.27
C VAL A 47 -5.77 -1.73 6.63
N VAL A 48 -4.75 -1.17 6.00
CA VAL A 48 -3.57 -1.87 5.49
C VAL A 48 -2.42 -1.53 6.42
N GLN A 49 -1.94 -2.47 7.23
CA GLN A 49 -0.89 -2.19 8.22
C GLN A 49 0.07 -3.35 8.43
N ALA A 50 1.30 -3.02 8.84
CA ALA A 50 2.36 -3.97 9.20
C ALA A 50 2.76 -4.97 8.09
N ASN A 51 2.35 -4.77 6.83
CA ASN A 51 2.68 -5.69 5.74
C ASN A 51 4.07 -5.38 5.15
N LEU A 52 4.72 -6.40 4.60
CA LEU A 52 5.87 -6.25 3.71
C LEU A 52 5.39 -6.40 2.26
N ILE A 53 5.49 -5.33 1.47
CA ILE A 53 4.89 -5.24 0.14
C ILE A 53 5.97 -4.91 -0.91
N GLY A 54 6.17 -5.80 -1.88
CA GLY A 54 7.21 -5.63 -2.91
C GLY A 54 7.77 -6.95 -3.43
N PRO A 55 8.64 -6.94 -4.45
CA PRO A 55 9.34 -8.12 -4.96
C PRO A 55 10.47 -8.59 -4.02
N ALA A 56 10.15 -8.71 -2.74
CA ALA A 56 11.04 -9.18 -1.69
C ALA A 56 10.48 -10.47 -1.07
N SER A 57 11.33 -11.40 -0.64
CA SER A 57 10.91 -12.63 0.08
C SER A 57 10.99 -12.47 1.59
N ARG A 58 11.78 -11.50 2.07
CA ARG A 58 12.00 -11.14 3.48
C ARG A 58 12.32 -9.65 3.58
N ARG A 59 12.50 -9.14 4.81
CA ARG A 59 12.65 -7.70 5.07
C ARG A 59 13.73 -7.02 4.25
N ASP A 60 14.78 -7.71 3.78
CA ASP A 60 15.87 -7.11 2.98
C ASP A 60 16.25 -7.88 1.71
N ASP A 61 15.54 -8.96 1.38
CA ASP A 61 15.89 -9.83 0.25
C ASP A 61 15.12 -9.42 -1.01
N PHE A 62 15.80 -8.90 -2.03
CA PHE A 62 15.21 -8.74 -3.37
C PHE A 62 15.29 -10.07 -4.13
N VAL A 63 14.17 -10.56 -4.64
CA VAL A 63 14.08 -11.88 -5.28
C VAL A 63 13.83 -11.81 -6.78
N GLY A 64 13.80 -10.60 -7.34
CA GLY A 64 13.31 -10.36 -8.69
C GLY A 64 11.79 -10.24 -8.73
N GLY A 65 11.29 -9.44 -9.67
CA GLY A 65 9.86 -9.21 -9.89
C GLY A 65 9.59 -7.88 -10.57
N THR A 66 8.37 -7.73 -11.10
CA THR A 66 7.93 -6.56 -11.86
C THR A 66 6.86 -5.74 -11.14
N GLN A 67 6.74 -5.88 -9.81
CA GLN A 67 5.72 -5.14 -9.07
C GLN A 67 5.99 -3.64 -9.19
N ASN A 68 5.07 -2.93 -9.84
CA ASN A 68 5.21 -1.51 -10.16
C ASN A 68 4.81 -0.62 -8.98
N VAL A 69 3.68 -0.94 -8.35
CA VAL A 69 3.10 -0.17 -7.25
C VAL A 69 2.95 -1.05 -6.01
N GLY A 70 3.29 -0.51 -4.84
CA GLY A 70 3.07 -1.22 -3.58
C GLY A 70 1.60 -1.21 -3.16
N VAL A 71 1.03 -0.02 -2.91
CA VAL A 71 -0.39 0.18 -2.59
C VAL A 71 -1.02 1.18 -3.56
N GLU A 72 -2.12 0.82 -4.18
CA GLU A 72 -2.92 1.71 -5.03
C GLU A 72 -4.29 1.95 -4.39
N ILE A 73 -4.73 3.22 -4.36
CA ILE A 73 -6.07 3.64 -3.93
C ILE A 73 -6.73 4.34 -5.11
N ALA A 74 -7.86 3.84 -5.57
CA ALA A 74 -8.48 4.28 -6.82
C ALA A 74 -10.02 4.14 -6.83
N ASP A 75 -10.63 4.74 -7.84
CA ASP A 75 -12.05 4.72 -8.19
C ASP A 75 -12.94 5.18 -7.03
N GLY A 76 -12.60 6.30 -6.39
CA GLY A 76 -13.40 6.87 -5.30
C GLY A 76 -13.22 6.22 -3.93
N ALA A 77 -12.23 5.36 -3.74
CA ALA A 77 -11.95 4.75 -2.43
C ALA A 77 -11.54 5.82 -1.41
N SER A 78 -12.18 5.86 -0.25
CA SER A 78 -12.02 6.94 0.73
C SER A 78 -11.98 6.45 2.17
N HIS A 79 -11.43 7.27 3.09
CA HIS A 79 -11.37 6.94 4.52
C HIS A 79 -10.61 5.64 4.84
N ASN A 80 -9.67 5.23 4.00
CA ASN A 80 -8.82 4.07 4.26
C ASN A 80 -7.52 4.47 4.94
N VAL A 81 -6.96 3.56 5.74
CA VAL A 81 -5.74 3.75 6.51
C VAL A 81 -4.65 2.84 5.95
N VAL A 82 -3.55 3.40 5.46
CA VAL A 82 -2.38 2.65 4.98
C VAL A 82 -1.18 3.03 5.84
N GLY A 83 -0.68 2.10 6.66
CA GLY A 83 0.45 2.33 7.56
C GLY A 83 0.08 2.45 9.03
N GLY A 84 -1.17 2.15 9.40
CA GLY A 84 -1.67 2.23 10.78
C GLY A 84 -2.22 3.61 11.14
N ASP A 85 -3.01 3.63 12.21
CA ASP A 85 -3.75 4.77 12.75
C ASP A 85 -2.93 5.65 13.71
N THR A 86 -1.72 5.23 14.07
CA THR A 86 -0.80 5.99 14.92
C THR A 86 0.56 6.17 14.25
N PRO A 87 1.21 7.35 14.36
CA PRO A 87 2.55 7.58 13.79
C PRO A 87 3.67 6.78 14.48
N SER A 88 3.36 6.04 15.55
CA SER A 88 4.35 5.32 16.35
C SER A 88 4.72 4.00 15.70
N ALA A 89 5.92 3.95 15.10
CA ALA A 89 6.52 2.72 14.61
C ALA A 89 6.70 1.64 15.69
N ALA A 90 6.71 2.01 16.98
CA ALA A 90 6.88 1.11 18.11
C ALA A 90 5.58 0.37 18.50
N THR A 91 4.40 0.95 18.21
CA THR A 91 3.10 0.39 18.64
C THR A 91 2.25 -0.07 17.46
N SER A 92 2.38 0.59 16.31
CA SER A 92 1.77 0.22 15.04
C SER A 92 2.83 0.28 13.94
N PRO A 93 3.65 -0.77 13.75
CA PRO A 93 4.56 -0.83 12.63
C PRO A 93 3.80 -0.62 11.32
N GLY A 94 4.25 0.41 10.60
CA GLY A 94 3.78 0.75 9.28
C GLY A 94 3.92 -0.37 8.25
N ASN A 95 3.37 -0.17 7.05
CA ASN A 95 3.74 -1.04 5.93
C ASN A 95 5.19 -0.76 5.53
N THR A 96 5.93 -1.83 5.24
CA THR A 96 7.26 -1.78 4.66
C THR A 96 7.14 -2.05 3.17
N LEU A 97 7.37 -1.04 2.32
CA LEU A 97 7.29 -1.18 0.87
C LEU A 97 8.69 -1.15 0.28
N ARG A 98 9.07 -2.18 -0.48
CA ARG A 98 10.44 -2.29 -0.99
C ARG A 98 10.47 -2.67 -2.45
N TYR A 99 11.46 -2.16 -3.18
CA TYR A 99 11.82 -2.59 -4.53
C TYR A 99 10.67 -2.56 -5.57
N ASN A 100 9.58 -1.82 -5.29
CA ASN A 100 8.56 -1.52 -6.29
C ASN A 100 9.19 -0.63 -7.38
N GLN A 101 8.88 -0.94 -8.64
CA GLN A 101 9.57 -0.37 -9.80
C GLN A 101 9.18 1.09 -10.09
N GLN A 102 7.96 1.51 -9.74
CA GLN A 102 7.46 2.85 -10.03
C GLN A 102 7.14 3.64 -8.75
N HIS A 103 6.19 3.18 -7.94
CA HIS A 103 5.70 3.90 -6.76
C HIS A 103 5.52 2.97 -5.56
N GLY A 104 5.72 3.47 -4.35
CA GLY A 104 5.33 2.73 -3.15
C GLY A 104 3.84 2.79 -2.89
N ILE A 105 3.28 3.99 -2.78
CA ILE A 105 1.84 4.23 -2.62
C ILE A 105 1.38 5.22 -3.69
N VAL A 106 0.20 5.02 -4.26
CA VAL A 106 -0.44 5.93 -5.23
C VAL A 106 -1.91 6.11 -4.88
N VAL A 107 -2.38 7.35 -4.92
CA VAL A 107 -3.80 7.70 -5.01
C VAL A 107 -4.08 8.12 -6.45
N ALA A 108 -4.84 7.31 -7.19
CA ALA A 108 -4.86 7.35 -8.65
C ALA A 108 -5.81 8.43 -9.23
N ASP A 109 -6.79 8.88 -8.47
CA ASP A 109 -7.81 9.83 -8.90
C ASP A 109 -8.19 10.81 -7.78
N ASP A 110 -8.87 11.89 -8.18
CA ASP A 110 -9.31 12.97 -7.29
C ASP A 110 -10.53 12.61 -6.43
N GLN A 111 -11.28 11.56 -6.82
CA GLN A 111 -12.41 11.04 -6.07
C GLN A 111 -11.95 10.21 -4.85
N SER A 112 -10.76 9.62 -4.91
CA SER A 112 -10.15 8.79 -3.86
C SER A 112 -9.56 9.63 -2.71
N ARG A 113 -10.42 10.36 -2.00
CA ARG A 113 -10.07 11.35 -0.98
C ARG A 113 -10.09 10.81 0.45
N ASP A 114 -9.55 11.60 1.38
CA ASP A 114 -9.63 11.34 2.84
C ASP A 114 -8.97 10.03 3.29
N ASN A 115 -8.02 9.53 2.50
CA ASN A 115 -7.19 8.39 2.87
C ASN A 115 -6.02 8.85 3.75
N TRP A 116 -5.69 8.05 4.76
CA TRP A 116 -4.60 8.31 5.69
C TRP A 116 -3.40 7.44 5.36
N LEU A 117 -2.25 8.09 5.11
CA LEU A 117 -0.96 7.41 5.01
C LEU A 117 -0.20 7.59 6.33
N GLY A 118 -0.22 6.53 7.14
CA GLY A 118 0.40 6.46 8.46
C GLY A 118 1.90 6.23 8.40
N ALA A 119 2.42 5.45 9.35
CA ALA A 119 3.82 5.04 9.34
C ALA A 119 4.08 4.20 8.09
N ILE A 120 5.04 4.58 7.27
CA ILE A 120 5.40 3.86 6.05
C ILE A 120 6.92 3.86 5.90
N SER A 121 7.51 2.67 5.77
CA SER A 121 8.94 2.51 5.50
C SER A 121 9.14 2.12 4.05
N CYS A 122 9.80 2.96 3.25
CA CYS A 122 9.96 2.72 1.83
C CYS A 122 11.40 2.70 1.33
N SER A 123 11.73 1.67 0.56
CA SER A 123 12.97 1.57 -0.22
C SER A 123 12.64 1.23 -1.69
N THR A 124 11.77 2.02 -2.30
CA THR A 124 11.29 1.89 -3.68
C THR A 124 12.05 2.83 -4.63
N TYR A 125 11.93 2.62 -5.96
CA TYR A 125 12.67 3.39 -6.96
C TYR A 125 12.31 4.88 -6.97
N ARG A 126 11.07 5.24 -6.59
CA ARG A 126 10.67 6.59 -6.17
C ARG A 126 10.29 6.59 -4.68
N PRO A 127 10.59 7.67 -3.93
CA PRO A 127 10.24 7.77 -2.52
C PRO A 127 8.73 7.61 -2.34
N CYS A 128 8.33 6.97 -1.24
CA CYS A 128 6.93 7.03 -0.82
C CYS A 128 6.59 8.46 -0.41
N ASP A 129 5.40 8.87 -0.83
CA ASP A 129 4.71 10.03 -0.31
C ASP A 129 4.84 10.11 1.22
N ARG A 130 5.21 11.30 1.72
CA ARG A 130 5.77 11.51 3.07
C ARG A 130 4.85 10.93 4.16
N PRO A 131 5.36 10.10 5.09
CA PRO A 131 4.57 9.56 6.21
C PRO A 131 3.94 10.68 7.06
N GLY A 132 2.69 10.49 7.50
CA GLY A 132 2.01 11.39 8.45
C GLY A 132 1.17 12.51 7.83
N GLN A 133 0.75 12.39 6.56
CA GLN A 133 -0.17 13.34 5.93
C GLN A 133 -1.56 12.73 5.67
N ARG A 134 -2.62 13.51 5.95
CA ARG A 134 -3.94 13.28 5.35
C ARG A 134 -3.85 13.69 3.90
N TRP A 135 -3.97 12.73 2.99
CA TRP A 135 -3.96 13.02 1.56
C TRP A 135 -5.29 13.69 1.17
N ARG A 136 -5.24 15.02 1.07
CA ARG A 136 -6.24 15.87 0.41
C ARG A 136 -5.58 16.40 -0.85
N ASN A 137 -5.77 15.70 -1.98
CA ASN A 137 -5.38 16.02 -3.36
C ASN A 137 -4.28 17.09 -3.57
N ALA A 138 -3.14 16.67 -4.16
CA ALA A 138 -2.18 17.46 -4.96
C ALA A 138 -0.70 17.51 -4.49
N GLU A 139 -0.08 16.40 -4.09
CA GLU A 139 1.38 16.26 -4.19
C GLU A 139 1.73 15.21 -5.25
N ARG A 140 1.52 15.54 -6.53
CA ARG A 140 2.21 14.82 -7.62
C ARG A 140 3.69 15.24 -7.55
N PRO A 141 4.67 14.35 -7.30
CA PRO A 141 6.02 14.65 -7.74
C PRO A 141 5.99 14.60 -9.28
N GLY A 142 6.31 15.73 -9.90
CA GLY A 142 6.49 15.84 -11.35
C GLY A 142 7.55 14.88 -11.89
#